data_AF-A0A397ZBX0-F1
#
_entry.id   AF-A0A397ZBX0-F1
#
_cell.length_a   1.000
_cell.length_b   1.000
_cell.length_c   1.000
_cell.angle_alpha   90.00
_cell.angle_beta   90.00
_cell.angle_gamma   90.00
#
_symmetry.space_group_name_H-M   'P 1'
#
loop_
_entity.id
_entity.type
_entity.pdbx_description
1 polymer ?
#
loop_
_entity_poly.entity_id
_entity_poly.type
_entity_poly.pdbx_seq_one_letter_code
_entity_poly.pdbx_strand_id
1 'polypeptide(L)'
;MAASFSVPSMIMEEEGRFEAEVAEVQTWWSSERFKLTRRPYTARDVVALRGHLKQGYASNEMAKKLWRTLKSHQANGTASRTFGALDPVQVTMMAKHLDTIYVSGWQCSSTHTSTNEPGPDLADYPYDTVPNKVEHLFFAQQYHDRKQREARMSMSREERAKTPFVDYLKPIIADGDTGFGGTTATVKLCKLFVERGAAGVHIEDQSSKWSGANYYDRYLKTVQGGISSTAAMGKGVTEEQFKETWTRPGAAGMGEGTSLVVAKSRM
;
A
#
# COMPACT_ATOMS: atom_id res chain seq x y z
N MET A 1 -38.40 14.24 -20.05
CA MET A 1 -39.25 13.59 -19.03
C MET A 1 -38.36 12.72 -18.18
N ALA A 2 -38.12 13.07 -16.92
CA ALA A 2 -37.41 12.20 -15.99
C ALA A 2 -38.33 11.01 -15.67
N ALA A 3 -37.86 9.78 -15.88
CA ALA A 3 -38.63 8.61 -15.51
C ALA A 3 -38.93 8.66 -14.00
N SER A 4 -40.21 8.59 -13.63
CA SER A 4 -40.66 8.48 -12.25
C SER A 4 -40.34 7.07 -11.75
N PHE A 5 -39.11 6.85 -11.30
CA PHE A 5 -38.72 5.60 -10.67
C PHE A 5 -39.46 5.46 -9.33
N SER A 6 -40.26 4.41 -9.19
CA SER A 6 -40.87 4.05 -7.91
C SER A 6 -39.78 3.55 -6.94
N VAL A 7 -39.97 3.79 -5.64
CA VAL A 7 -39.02 3.34 -4.60
C VAL A 7 -38.69 1.84 -4.71
N PRO A 8 -39.66 0.92 -4.97
CA PRO A 8 -39.34 -0.50 -5.20
C PRO A 8 -38.41 -0.75 -6.39
N SER A 9 -38.52 0.04 -7.47
CA SER A 9 -37.65 -0.08 -8.64
C SER A 9 -36.20 0.31 -8.33
N MET A 10 -36.00 1.34 -7.50
CA MET A 10 -34.67 1.78 -7.08
C MET A 10 -33.95 0.76 -6.19
N ILE A 11 -34.69 0.11 -5.28
CA ILE A 11 -34.14 -0.93 -4.39
C ILE A 11 -33.67 -2.13 -5.23
N MET A 12 -34.50 -2.61 -6.16
CA MET A 12 -34.12 -3.73 -7.02
C MET A 12 -32.91 -3.41 -7.90
N GLU A 13 -32.79 -2.17 -8.40
CA GLU A 13 -31.62 -1.74 -9.17
C GLU A 13 -30.35 -1.70 -8.29
N GLU A 14 -30.46 -1.18 -7.07
CA GLU A 14 -29.36 -1.15 -6.10
C GLU A 14 -28.86 -2.56 -5.78
N GLU A 15 -29.76 -3.48 -5.42
CA GLU A 15 -29.46 -4.89 -5.16
C GLU A 15 -28.85 -5.57 -6.40
N GLY A 16 -29.41 -5.32 -7.58
CA GLY A 16 -28.90 -5.87 -8.84
C GLY A 16 -27.47 -5.42 -9.16
N ARG A 17 -27.15 -4.14 -8.95
CA ARG A 17 -25.78 -3.61 -9.12
C ARG A 17 -24.82 -4.22 -8.11
N PHE A 18 -25.26 -4.37 -6.86
CA PHE A 18 -24.46 -4.99 -5.80
C PHE A 18 -24.11 -6.44 -6.14
N GLU A 19 -25.09 -7.26 -6.53
CA GLU A 19 -24.85 -8.67 -6.92
C GLU A 19 -23.95 -8.80 -8.15
N ALA A 20 -24.13 -7.93 -9.14
CA ALA A 20 -23.27 -7.89 -10.32
C ALA A 20 -21.81 -7.63 -9.94
N GLU A 21 -21.55 -6.67 -9.04
CA GLU A 21 -20.20 -6.36 -8.58
C GLU A 21 -19.59 -7.50 -7.73
N VAL A 22 -20.40 -8.19 -6.92
CA VAL A 22 -19.96 -9.39 -6.18
C VAL A 22 -19.49 -10.48 -7.16
N ALA A 23 -20.25 -10.73 -8.23
CA ALA A 23 -19.89 -11.71 -9.26
C ALA A 23 -18.62 -11.31 -10.03
N GLU A 24 -18.45 -10.02 -10.34
CA GLU A 24 -17.20 -9.49 -10.94
C GLU A 24 -15.99 -9.77 -10.05
N VAL A 25 -16.10 -9.50 -8.73
CA VAL A 25 -15.01 -9.72 -7.78
C VAL A 25 -14.68 -11.20 -7.63
N GLN A 26 -15.69 -12.07 -7.59
CA GLN A 26 -15.49 -13.53 -7.57
C GLN A 26 -14.74 -14.01 -8.82
N THR A 27 -15.14 -13.56 -10.00
CA THR A 27 -14.49 -13.88 -11.28
C THR A 27 -13.04 -13.36 -11.31
N TRP A 28 -12.80 -12.17 -10.79
CA TRP A 28 -11.45 -11.62 -10.68
C TRP A 28 -10.57 -12.47 -9.73
N TRP A 29 -11.12 -12.89 -8.59
CA TRP A 29 -10.42 -13.70 -7.60
C TRP A 29 -10.12 -15.13 -8.06
N SER A 30 -10.83 -15.67 -9.05
CA SER A 30 -10.52 -16.97 -9.65
C SER A 30 -9.36 -16.94 -10.65
N SER A 31 -8.77 -15.77 -10.91
CA SER A 31 -7.59 -15.67 -11.78
C SER A 31 -6.34 -16.29 -11.16
N GLU A 32 -5.40 -16.72 -12.01
CA GLU A 32 -4.13 -17.35 -11.58
C GLU A 32 -3.34 -16.48 -10.59
N ARG A 33 -3.47 -15.15 -10.66
CA ARG A 33 -2.83 -14.21 -9.74
C ARG A 33 -3.11 -14.52 -8.26
N PHE A 34 -4.27 -15.08 -7.94
CA PHE A 34 -4.71 -15.30 -6.56
C PHE A 34 -4.77 -16.76 -6.14
N LYS A 35 -4.25 -17.68 -6.97
CA LYS A 35 -4.27 -19.12 -6.68
C LYS A 35 -3.69 -19.49 -5.30
N LEU A 36 -2.69 -18.73 -4.83
CA LEU A 36 -2.05 -18.95 -3.53
C LEU A 36 -2.54 -17.97 -2.44
N THR A 37 -3.52 -17.11 -2.75
CA THR A 37 -4.00 -16.07 -1.82
C THR A 37 -5.20 -16.58 -1.03
N ARG A 38 -5.03 -16.76 0.28
CA ARG A 38 -6.13 -17.09 1.20
C ARG A 38 -6.79 -15.81 1.70
N ARG A 39 -8.13 -15.73 1.60
CA ARG A 39 -8.94 -14.63 2.13
C ARG A 39 -9.87 -15.16 3.23
N PRO A 40 -9.78 -14.68 4.47
CA PRO A 40 -10.71 -15.04 5.55
C PRO A 40 -12.03 -14.22 5.50
N TYR A 41 -12.36 -13.66 4.33
CA TYR A 41 -13.53 -12.83 4.06
C TYR A 41 -14.03 -13.09 2.64
N THR A 42 -15.27 -12.74 2.36
CA THR A 42 -15.93 -12.99 1.08
C THR A 42 -15.83 -11.80 0.11
N ALA A 43 -16.11 -12.04 -1.17
CA ALA A 43 -16.25 -10.96 -2.16
C ALA A 43 -17.34 -9.96 -1.74
N ARG A 44 -18.41 -10.47 -1.13
CA ARG A 44 -19.53 -9.69 -0.63
C ARG A 44 -19.13 -8.75 0.50
N ASP A 45 -18.32 -9.22 1.46
CA ASP A 45 -17.78 -8.38 2.53
C ASP A 45 -16.96 -7.21 1.95
N VAL A 46 -16.23 -7.42 0.85
CA VAL A 46 -15.43 -6.38 0.20
C VAL A 46 -16.31 -5.39 -0.57
N VAL A 47 -17.28 -5.87 -1.35
CA VAL A 47 -18.18 -4.99 -2.13
C VAL A 47 -19.04 -4.13 -1.21
N ALA A 48 -19.48 -4.66 -0.07
CA ALA A 48 -20.24 -3.90 0.93
C ALA A 48 -19.49 -2.68 1.51
N LEU A 49 -18.15 -2.64 1.40
CA LEU A 49 -17.32 -1.53 1.84
C LEU A 49 -16.94 -0.56 0.72
N ARG A 50 -17.41 -0.80 -0.52
CA ARG A 50 -17.16 0.10 -1.66
C ARG A 50 -18.23 1.18 -1.74
N GLY A 51 -17.83 2.34 -2.26
CA GLY A 51 -18.76 3.34 -2.74
C GLY A 51 -19.12 3.12 -4.22
N HIS A 52 -20.08 3.88 -4.72
CA HIS A 52 -20.54 3.76 -6.12
C HIS A 52 -19.58 4.35 -7.15
N LEU A 53 -18.64 5.22 -6.74
CA LEU A 53 -17.66 5.79 -7.65
C LEU A 53 -16.45 4.87 -7.79
N LYS A 54 -16.42 4.07 -8.86
CA LYS A 54 -15.31 3.16 -9.16
C LYS A 54 -14.03 3.96 -9.45
N GLN A 55 -12.99 3.72 -8.65
CA GLN A 55 -11.67 4.32 -8.84
C GLN A 55 -10.76 3.37 -9.62
N GLY A 56 -10.01 3.91 -10.58
CA GLY A 56 -8.93 3.22 -11.27
C GLY A 56 -7.58 3.80 -10.84
N TYR A 57 -6.63 2.93 -10.49
CA TYR A 57 -5.30 3.36 -10.04
C TYR A 57 -4.21 2.85 -10.99
N ALA A 58 -3.28 3.74 -11.36
CA ALA A 58 -2.14 3.39 -12.22
C ALA A 58 -1.21 2.36 -11.56
N SER A 59 -1.15 2.34 -10.22
CA SER A 59 -0.47 1.31 -9.43
C SER A 59 -0.91 -0.12 -9.79
N ASN A 60 -2.17 -0.33 -10.18
CA ASN A 60 -2.66 -1.64 -10.60
C ASN A 60 -1.93 -2.15 -11.86
N GLU A 61 -1.68 -1.27 -12.83
CA GLU A 61 -0.90 -1.64 -14.02
C GLU A 61 0.54 -1.96 -13.67
N MET A 62 1.11 -1.22 -12.71
CA MET A 62 2.45 -1.49 -12.19
C MET A 62 2.51 -2.80 -11.40
N ALA A 63 1.49 -3.13 -10.61
CA ALA A 63 1.38 -4.38 -9.88
C ALA A 63 1.23 -5.60 -10.82
N LYS A 64 0.43 -5.47 -11.88
CA LYS A 64 0.35 -6.48 -12.94
C LYS A 64 1.69 -6.66 -13.66
N LYS A 65 2.42 -5.57 -13.91
CA LYS A 65 3.77 -5.61 -14.49
C LYS A 65 4.74 -6.30 -13.55
N LEU A 66 4.77 -5.94 -12.26
CA LEU A 66 5.60 -6.59 -11.24
C LEU A 66 5.33 -8.10 -11.17
N TRP A 67 4.06 -8.49 -11.15
CA TRP A 67 3.69 -9.91 -11.14
C TRP A 67 4.27 -10.67 -12.35
N ARG A 68 4.13 -10.12 -13.56
CA ARG A 68 4.71 -10.72 -14.77
C ARG A 68 6.24 -10.80 -14.70
N THR A 69 6.89 -9.73 -14.24
CA THR A 69 8.35 -9.69 -14.04
C THR A 69 8.81 -10.79 -13.08
N LEU A 70 8.19 -10.91 -11.91
CA LEU A 70 8.55 -11.93 -10.92
C LEU A 70 8.27 -13.35 -11.42
N LYS A 71 7.15 -13.57 -12.12
CA LYS A 71 6.84 -14.88 -12.73
C LYS A 71 7.82 -15.26 -13.82
N SER A 72 8.28 -14.31 -14.63
CA SER A 72 9.32 -14.52 -15.65
C SER A 72 10.64 -14.93 -15.00
N HIS A 73 11.07 -14.20 -13.96
CA HIS A 73 12.28 -14.55 -13.21
C HIS A 73 12.19 -15.92 -12.55
N GLN A 74 11.05 -16.26 -11.93
CA GLN A 74 10.80 -17.58 -11.36
C GLN A 74 10.90 -18.69 -12.42
N ALA A 75 10.28 -18.51 -13.59
CA ALA A 75 10.32 -19.50 -14.67
C ALA A 75 11.73 -19.69 -15.24
N ASN A 76 12.54 -18.63 -15.26
CA ASN A 76 13.89 -18.64 -15.79
C ASN A 76 14.97 -18.97 -14.75
N GLY A 77 14.61 -19.22 -13.49
CA GLY A 77 15.58 -19.45 -12.40
C GLY A 77 16.49 -18.25 -12.12
N THR A 78 16.00 -17.03 -12.36
CA THR A 78 16.75 -15.78 -12.16
C THR A 78 16.06 -14.90 -11.11
N ALA A 79 16.60 -13.71 -10.84
CA ALA A 79 16.01 -12.75 -9.92
C ALA A 79 16.04 -11.33 -10.50
N SER A 80 14.99 -10.56 -10.20
CA SER A 80 15.05 -9.10 -10.27
C SER A 80 15.87 -8.61 -9.08
N ARG A 81 16.83 -7.73 -9.34
CA ARG A 81 17.69 -7.13 -8.32
C ARG A 81 17.60 -5.61 -8.45
N THR A 82 17.46 -4.93 -7.31
CA THR A 82 17.39 -3.48 -7.25
C THR A 82 17.96 -2.99 -5.92
N PHE A 83 17.98 -1.68 -5.71
CA PHE A 83 18.38 -1.04 -4.46
C PHE A 83 17.51 0.20 -4.21
N GLY A 84 17.63 0.80 -3.03
CA GLY A 84 16.83 1.94 -2.61
C GLY A 84 17.11 3.21 -3.41
N ALA A 85 16.08 3.73 -4.09
CA ALA A 85 16.17 4.96 -4.88
C ALA A 85 15.87 6.20 -4.01
N LEU A 86 16.83 7.13 -3.97
CA LEU A 86 16.73 8.38 -3.22
C LEU A 86 15.88 9.43 -3.94
N ASP A 87 16.04 9.57 -5.26
CA ASP A 87 15.48 10.71 -6.00
C ASP A 87 15.14 10.41 -7.47
N PRO A 88 14.48 11.35 -8.18
CA PRO A 88 14.18 11.23 -9.61
C PRO A 88 15.39 11.07 -10.52
N VAL A 89 16.54 11.68 -10.21
CA VAL A 89 17.73 11.52 -11.06
C VAL A 89 18.18 10.06 -11.02
N GLN A 90 18.25 9.49 -9.82
CA GLN A 90 18.62 8.10 -9.61
C GLN A 90 17.64 7.13 -10.27
N VAL A 91 16.31 7.35 -10.11
CA VAL A 91 15.30 6.45 -10.72
C VAL A 91 15.41 6.41 -12.24
N THR A 92 15.76 7.53 -12.89
CA THR A 92 15.91 7.58 -14.35
C THR A 92 17.15 6.85 -14.86
N MET A 93 18.20 6.80 -14.05
CA MET A 93 19.40 6.02 -14.35
C MET A 93 19.19 4.54 -14.06
N MET A 94 18.54 4.21 -12.94
CA MET A 94 18.17 2.84 -12.59
C MET A 94 17.29 2.19 -13.66
N ALA A 95 16.32 2.92 -14.23
CA ALA A 95 15.41 2.39 -15.24
C ALA A 95 16.11 1.87 -16.52
N LYS A 96 17.36 2.27 -16.77
CA LYS A 96 18.17 1.78 -17.90
C LYS A 96 18.74 0.39 -17.68
N HIS A 97 18.84 -0.06 -16.42
CA HIS A 97 19.61 -1.24 -16.04
C HIS A 97 18.82 -2.21 -15.16
N LEU A 98 17.85 -1.72 -14.39
CA LEU A 98 17.08 -2.47 -13.41
C LEU A 98 15.62 -2.55 -13.86
N ASP A 99 14.94 -3.62 -13.52
CA ASP A 99 13.55 -3.88 -13.90
C ASP A 99 12.54 -3.53 -12.79
N THR A 100 13.03 -3.23 -11.58
CA THR A 100 12.23 -2.78 -10.43
C THR A 100 12.93 -1.65 -9.67
N ILE A 101 12.17 -0.90 -8.87
CA ILE A 101 12.67 0.16 -7.98
C ILE A 101 12.26 -0.17 -6.56
N TYR A 102 13.18 0.01 -5.61
CA TYR A 102 12.87 -0.10 -4.19
C TYR A 102 12.81 1.28 -3.53
N VAL A 103 11.83 1.47 -2.65
CA VAL A 103 11.73 2.63 -1.77
C VAL A 103 11.87 2.14 -0.33
N SER A 104 12.93 2.58 0.34
CA SER A 104 13.33 2.15 1.68
C SER A 104 12.81 3.07 2.78
N GLY A 105 12.27 2.51 3.86
CA GLY A 105 11.92 3.25 5.08
C GLY A 105 13.15 3.89 5.72
N TRP A 106 14.22 3.10 5.88
CA TRP A 106 15.54 3.57 6.35
C TRP A 106 16.04 4.82 5.61
N GLN A 107 16.03 4.81 4.27
CA GLN A 107 16.44 5.97 3.48
C GLN A 107 15.51 7.17 3.70
N CYS A 108 14.20 6.93 3.78
CA CYS A 108 13.23 7.99 4.00
C CYS A 108 13.38 8.65 5.37
N SER A 109 13.64 7.85 6.43
CA SER A 109 13.86 8.37 7.79
C SER A 109 14.98 9.42 7.84
N SER A 110 16.07 9.18 7.09
CA SER A 110 17.21 10.10 7.09
C SER A 110 17.14 11.23 6.05
N THR A 111 16.22 11.16 5.06
CA THR A 111 16.30 12.08 3.90
C THR A 111 14.97 12.68 3.43
N HIS A 112 13.82 12.13 3.79
CA HIS A 112 12.53 12.44 3.16
C HIS A 112 11.33 12.34 4.09
N THR A 113 11.50 12.54 5.40
CA THR A 113 10.36 12.62 6.32
C THR A 113 9.46 13.79 5.94
N SER A 114 8.13 13.61 6.04
CA SER A 114 7.16 14.65 5.64
C SER A 114 7.20 15.90 6.53
N THR A 115 7.83 15.81 7.71
CA THR A 115 8.06 16.90 8.65
C THR A 115 9.43 17.56 8.51
N ASN A 116 10.32 17.04 7.65
CA ASN A 116 11.73 17.42 7.56
C ASN A 116 12.55 17.22 8.84
N GLU A 117 12.06 16.43 9.79
CA GLU A 117 12.83 15.98 10.95
C GLU A 117 13.46 14.62 10.60
N PRO A 118 14.78 14.54 10.35
CA PRO A 118 15.43 13.27 10.03
C PRO A 118 15.66 12.44 11.27
N GLY A 119 15.74 11.12 11.10
CA GLY A 119 15.98 10.20 12.19
C GLY A 119 16.66 8.90 11.78
N PRO A 120 17.03 8.07 12.79
CA PRO A 120 17.35 6.67 12.57
C PRO A 120 16.11 5.88 12.09
N ASP A 121 16.33 4.65 11.63
CA ASP A 121 15.28 3.81 11.07
C ASP A 121 14.38 3.20 12.14
N LEU A 122 13.41 4.00 12.59
CA LEU A 122 12.55 3.67 13.72
C LEU A 122 11.05 3.76 13.42
N ALA A 123 10.68 4.06 12.17
CA ALA A 123 9.29 4.26 11.78
C ALA A 123 8.51 5.24 12.70
N ASP A 124 9.19 6.27 13.22
CA ASP A 124 8.61 7.33 14.07
C ASP A 124 8.23 8.58 13.27
N TYR A 125 8.63 8.64 12.01
CA TYR A 125 8.18 9.64 11.04
C TYR A 125 6.68 9.44 10.71
N PRO A 126 5.97 10.48 10.21
CA PRO A 126 4.58 10.31 9.84
C PRO A 126 4.42 9.28 8.72
N TYR A 127 3.41 8.41 8.83
CA TYR A 127 3.22 7.23 7.97
C TYR A 127 3.02 7.55 6.47
N ASP A 128 2.77 8.80 6.11
CA ASP A 128 2.67 9.25 4.72
C ASP A 128 4.04 9.45 4.05
N THR A 129 5.13 9.45 4.82
CA THR A 129 6.52 9.62 4.37
C THR A 129 6.88 8.70 3.20
N VAL A 130 6.76 7.38 3.37
CA VAL A 130 7.13 6.43 2.31
C VAL A 130 6.14 6.47 1.13
N PRO A 131 4.82 6.54 1.32
CA PRO A 131 3.88 6.78 0.22
C PRO A 131 4.18 8.04 -0.60
N ASN A 132 4.56 9.14 0.05
CA ASN A 132 4.93 10.38 -0.64
C ASN A 132 6.22 10.21 -1.45
N LYS A 133 7.18 9.43 -0.95
CA LYS A 133 8.38 9.04 -1.73
C LYS A 133 8.01 8.19 -2.95
N VAL A 134 7.08 7.25 -2.82
CA VAL A 134 6.58 6.46 -3.96
C VAL A 134 6.01 7.38 -5.05
N GLU A 135 5.13 8.32 -4.68
CA GLU A 135 4.56 9.28 -5.64
C GLU A 135 5.63 10.13 -6.32
N HIS A 136 6.58 10.64 -5.53
CA HIS A 136 7.68 11.44 -6.03
C HIS A 136 8.44 10.72 -7.16
N LEU A 137 8.81 9.46 -6.94
CA LEU A 137 9.50 8.67 -7.97
C LEU A 137 8.57 8.25 -9.11
N PHE A 138 7.33 7.88 -8.81
CA PHE A 138 6.36 7.44 -9.82
C PHE A 138 5.99 8.56 -10.79
N PHE A 139 5.83 9.79 -10.32
CA PHE A 139 5.57 10.94 -11.18
C PHE A 139 6.77 11.27 -12.07
N ALA A 140 8.00 11.12 -11.56
CA ALA A 140 9.20 11.24 -12.38
C ALA A 140 9.25 10.18 -13.49
N GLN A 141 8.95 8.91 -13.18
CA GLN A 141 8.87 7.85 -14.20
C GLN A 141 7.86 8.19 -15.30
N GLN A 142 6.64 8.61 -14.92
CA GLN A 142 5.61 9.00 -15.88
C GLN A 142 6.01 10.21 -16.73
N TYR A 143 6.68 11.20 -16.14
CA TYR A 143 7.18 12.36 -16.87
C TYR A 143 8.23 11.94 -17.92
N HIS A 144 9.21 11.12 -17.53
CA HIS A 144 10.25 10.65 -18.44
C HIS A 144 9.72 9.73 -19.55
N ASP A 145 8.69 8.92 -19.25
CA ASP A 145 7.97 8.15 -20.27
C ASP A 145 7.31 9.06 -21.30
N ARG A 146 6.54 10.08 -20.87
CA ARG A 146 5.91 11.06 -21.78
C ARG A 146 6.95 11.81 -22.62
N LYS A 147 8.03 12.28 -21.99
CA LYS A 147 9.13 12.97 -22.66
C LYS A 147 9.77 12.09 -23.74
N GLN A 148 10.07 10.83 -23.41
CA GLN A 148 10.64 9.90 -24.38
C GLN A 148 9.64 9.62 -25.51
N ARG A 149 8.36 9.43 -25.21
CA ARG A 149 7.33 9.17 -26.21
C ARG A 149 7.24 10.33 -27.20
N GLU A 150 7.14 11.56 -26.72
CA GLU A 150 7.10 12.77 -27.56
C GLU A 150 8.33 12.83 -28.47
N ALA A 151 9.55 12.80 -27.90
CA ALA A 151 10.78 12.89 -28.66
C ALA A 151 10.91 11.79 -29.72
N ARG A 152 10.53 10.55 -29.38
CA ARG A 152 10.57 9.42 -30.32
C ARG A 152 9.53 9.54 -31.43
N MET A 153 8.34 10.09 -31.17
CA MET A 153 7.33 10.26 -32.21
C MET A 153 7.66 11.40 -33.19
N SER A 154 8.53 12.33 -32.76
CA SER A 154 9.09 13.39 -33.62
C SER A 154 10.27 12.93 -34.47
N MET A 155 10.76 11.69 -34.27
CA MET A 155 11.87 11.09 -35.04
C MET A 155 11.37 10.22 -36.20
N SER A 156 12.18 10.15 -37.26
CA SER A 156 12.04 9.13 -38.31
C SER A 156 12.18 7.71 -37.75
N ARG A 157 11.83 6.69 -38.55
CA ARG A 157 11.97 5.29 -38.13
C ARG A 157 13.46 4.92 -37.97
N GLU A 158 14.30 5.45 -38.85
CA GLU A 158 15.74 5.23 -38.90
C GLU A 158 16.44 5.82 -37.68
N GLU A 159 16.05 7.03 -37.25
CA GLU A 159 16.55 7.66 -36.02
C GLU A 159 16.09 6.89 -34.79
N ARG A 160 14.80 6.51 -34.71
CA ARG A 160 14.26 5.71 -33.60
C ARG A 160 14.95 4.36 -33.41
N ALA A 161 15.44 3.76 -34.49
CA ALA A 161 16.19 2.50 -34.43
C ALA A 161 17.58 2.69 -33.81
N LYS A 162 18.18 3.89 -33.94
CA LYS A 162 19.47 4.26 -33.35
C LYS A 162 19.35 4.85 -31.95
N THR A 163 18.18 5.39 -31.59
CA THR A 163 17.90 5.88 -30.25
C THR A 163 17.33 4.75 -29.38
N PRO A 164 17.98 4.34 -28.28
CA PRO A 164 17.45 3.30 -27.41
C PRO A 164 16.10 3.68 -26.78
N PHE A 165 15.20 2.71 -26.65
CA PHE A 165 13.97 2.87 -25.87
C PHE A 165 14.26 2.47 -24.41
N VAL A 166 14.02 3.40 -23.47
CA VAL A 166 14.10 3.14 -22.03
C VAL A 166 12.70 2.96 -21.48
N ASP A 167 12.47 1.83 -20.82
CA ASP A 167 11.22 1.59 -20.10
C ASP A 167 11.27 2.30 -18.73
N TYR A 168 10.83 3.55 -18.64
CA TYR A 168 10.89 4.31 -17.39
C TYR A 168 9.90 3.83 -16.32
N LEU A 169 8.81 3.17 -16.72
CA LEU A 169 7.74 2.73 -15.82
C LEU A 169 8.13 1.45 -15.10
N LYS A 170 9.15 1.51 -14.23
CA LYS A 170 9.60 0.37 -13.43
C LYS A 170 8.72 0.19 -12.18
N PRO A 171 8.17 -1.01 -11.91
CA PRO A 171 7.34 -1.25 -10.74
C PRO A 171 8.09 -0.91 -9.44
N ILE A 172 7.42 -0.16 -8.56
CA ILE A 172 7.97 0.27 -7.27
C ILE A 172 7.52 -0.70 -6.17
N ILE A 173 8.47 -1.22 -5.42
CA ILE A 173 8.25 -1.98 -4.17
C ILE A 173 8.60 -1.05 -3.02
N ALA A 174 7.67 -0.84 -2.09
CA ALA A 174 7.83 0.11 -1.01
C ALA A 174 7.81 -0.55 0.37
N ASP A 175 8.53 0.08 1.29
CA ASP A 175 8.56 -0.23 2.71
C ASP A 175 7.31 0.30 3.42
N GLY A 176 6.56 -0.58 4.06
CA GLY A 176 5.42 -0.19 4.90
C GLY A 176 5.71 -0.34 6.40
N ASP A 177 6.96 -0.59 6.77
CA ASP A 177 7.40 -0.85 8.15
C ASP A 177 6.48 -1.89 8.82
N THR A 178 6.05 -1.64 10.06
CA THR A 178 5.08 -2.48 10.80
C THR A 178 3.62 -2.12 10.52
N GLY A 179 3.36 -1.18 9.60
CA GLY A 179 2.02 -0.68 9.30
C GLY A 179 1.54 0.51 10.17
N PHE A 180 2.44 1.15 10.93
CA PHE A 180 2.22 2.40 11.69
C PHE A 180 1.02 2.40 12.66
N GLY A 181 0.78 1.28 13.34
CA GLY A 181 -0.23 1.18 14.39
C GLY A 181 -1.07 -0.08 14.31
N GLY A 182 -2.37 0.05 14.58
CA GLY A 182 -3.32 -1.06 14.46
C GLY A 182 -3.79 -1.28 13.02
N THR A 183 -4.65 -2.29 12.84
CA THR A 183 -5.15 -2.71 11.51
C THR A 183 -5.78 -1.59 10.68
N THR A 184 -6.46 -0.63 11.32
CA THR A 184 -7.06 0.52 10.63
C THR A 184 -6.01 1.49 10.08
N ALA A 185 -4.89 1.67 10.78
CA ALA A 185 -3.75 2.46 10.30
C ALA A 185 -3.09 1.75 9.11
N THR A 186 -2.89 0.43 9.21
CA THR A 186 -2.32 -0.38 8.12
C THR A 186 -3.19 -0.29 6.85
N VAL A 187 -4.52 -0.37 6.97
CA VAL A 187 -5.43 -0.21 5.82
C VAL A 187 -5.32 1.17 5.19
N LYS A 188 -5.23 2.24 5.99
CA LYS A 188 -5.04 3.62 5.50
C LYS A 188 -3.69 3.78 4.80
N LEU A 189 -2.63 3.20 5.36
CA LEU A 189 -1.30 3.19 4.76
C LEU A 189 -1.29 2.45 3.42
N CYS A 190 -1.84 1.24 3.36
CA CYS A 190 -1.94 0.49 2.11
C CYS A 190 -2.76 1.24 1.04
N LYS A 191 -3.84 1.92 1.44
CA LYS A 191 -4.61 2.79 0.54
C LYS A 191 -3.73 3.90 -0.05
N LEU A 192 -2.94 4.59 0.78
CA LEU A 192 -2.00 5.60 0.28
C LEU A 192 -1.01 4.99 -0.72
N PHE A 193 -0.40 3.85 -0.42
CA PHE A 193 0.53 3.21 -1.36
C PHE A 193 -0.11 2.90 -2.72
N VAL A 194 -1.35 2.38 -2.72
CA VAL A 194 -2.10 2.11 -3.96
C VAL A 194 -2.38 3.42 -4.70
N GLU A 195 -2.76 4.49 -4.02
CA GLU A 195 -3.04 5.79 -4.63
C GLU A 195 -1.78 6.46 -5.20
N ARG A 196 -0.63 6.27 -4.54
CA ARG A 196 0.64 6.92 -4.87
C ARG A 196 1.50 6.18 -5.91
N GLY A 197 1.09 4.99 -6.34
CA GLY A 197 1.73 4.28 -7.46
C GLY A 197 2.54 3.05 -7.09
N ALA A 198 2.47 2.54 -5.85
CA ALA A 198 3.21 1.35 -5.43
C ALA A 198 2.69 0.10 -6.17
N ALA A 199 3.61 -0.71 -6.71
CA ALA A 199 3.29 -1.99 -7.31
C ALA A 199 3.24 -3.14 -6.29
N GLY A 200 3.96 -2.99 -5.18
CA GLY A 200 3.99 -3.90 -4.05
C GLY A 200 4.45 -3.18 -2.78
N VAL A 201 4.03 -3.69 -1.64
CA VAL A 201 4.40 -3.18 -0.31
C VAL A 201 4.80 -4.38 0.54
N HIS A 202 5.85 -4.23 1.34
CA HIS A 202 6.20 -5.20 2.37
C HIS A 202 5.87 -4.63 3.75
N ILE A 203 5.45 -5.49 4.67
CA ILE A 203 5.09 -5.18 6.05
C ILE A 203 5.76 -6.21 6.94
N GLU A 204 6.39 -5.77 8.02
CA GLU A 204 7.15 -6.63 8.94
C GLU A 204 6.38 -6.97 10.22
N ASP A 205 6.85 -7.99 10.95
CA ASP A 205 6.22 -8.55 12.15
C ASP A 205 6.79 -7.98 13.47
N GLN A 206 7.58 -6.91 13.39
CA GLN A 206 8.07 -6.18 14.55
C GLN A 206 6.94 -5.40 15.25
N SER A 207 7.16 -5.02 16.51
CA SER A 207 6.25 -4.14 17.24
C SER A 207 6.66 -2.69 17.08
N SER A 208 5.72 -1.83 16.65
CA SER A 208 5.89 -0.37 16.54
C SER A 208 6.29 0.32 17.84
N LYS A 209 6.17 -0.35 19.00
CA LYS A 209 6.57 0.18 20.31
C LYS A 209 8.06 0.04 20.62
N TRP A 210 8.81 -0.74 19.84
CA TRP A 210 10.18 -1.12 20.19
C TRP A 210 11.23 -0.62 19.19
N SER A 211 10.93 0.45 18.44
CA SER A 211 11.91 1.10 17.61
C SER A 211 12.84 2.01 18.45
N GLY A 212 13.71 1.38 19.24
CA GLY A 212 15.15 1.63 19.31
C GLY A 212 15.77 2.99 19.67
N ALA A 213 15.08 4.13 19.79
CA ALA A 213 15.78 5.39 20.12
C ALA A 213 15.82 5.68 21.62
N ASN A 214 16.94 5.35 22.28
CA ASN A 214 17.29 5.88 23.61
C ASN A 214 17.23 7.42 23.70
N TYR A 215 17.35 8.12 22.57
CA TYR A 215 17.22 9.58 22.49
C TYR A 215 15.74 10.03 22.58
N TYR A 216 14.88 9.53 21.71
CA TYR A 216 13.45 9.84 21.73
C TYR A 216 12.75 9.30 22.97
N ASP A 217 13.16 8.15 23.50
CA ASP A 217 12.69 7.67 24.81
C ASP A 217 13.00 8.65 25.93
N ARG A 218 14.18 9.27 25.93
CA ARG A 218 14.53 10.31 26.90
C ARG A 218 13.74 11.59 26.66
N TYR A 219 13.55 11.99 25.40
CA TYR A 219 12.73 13.15 25.05
C TYR A 219 11.27 12.97 25.51
N LEU A 220 10.65 11.84 25.17
CA LEU A 220 9.30 11.47 25.57
C LEU A 220 9.16 11.39 27.09
N LYS A 221 10.10 10.74 27.79
CA LYS A 221 10.10 10.70 29.27
C LYS A 221 10.20 12.09 29.90
N THR A 222 10.98 12.99 29.29
CA THR A 222 11.14 14.37 29.76
C THR A 222 9.86 15.18 29.55
N VAL A 223 9.23 15.08 28.37
CA VAL A 223 8.01 15.83 28.02
C VAL A 223 6.77 15.28 28.73
N GLN A 224 6.63 13.96 28.83
CA GLN A 224 5.46 13.31 29.41
C GLN A 224 5.53 13.15 30.93
N GLY A 225 6.58 13.68 31.59
CA GLY A 225 6.76 13.57 33.04
C GLY A 225 6.77 12.12 33.55
N GLY A 226 7.17 11.16 32.69
CA GLY A 226 7.18 9.73 33.01
C GLY A 226 5.84 8.98 32.86
N ILE A 227 4.80 9.54 32.26
CA ILE A 227 3.49 8.86 32.09
C ILE A 227 3.24 8.49 30.62
N SER A 228 3.05 7.20 30.34
CA SER A 228 2.82 6.63 29.00
C SER A 228 1.42 6.96 28.43
N SER A 229 1.35 7.18 27.11
CA SER A 229 0.19 7.54 26.26
C SER A 229 -1.00 6.56 26.24
N THR A 230 -1.00 5.51 27.05
CA THR A 230 -2.05 4.47 27.03
C THR A 230 -3.37 4.91 27.70
N ALA A 231 -3.43 6.13 28.28
CA ALA A 231 -4.59 6.61 29.04
C ALA A 231 -5.70 7.32 28.22
N ALA A 232 -5.50 7.59 26.92
CA ALA A 232 -6.39 8.46 26.13
C ALA A 232 -7.54 7.74 25.37
N MET A 233 -7.65 6.42 25.47
CA MET A 233 -8.70 5.63 24.77
C MET A 233 -9.94 5.42 25.65
N GLY A 234 -10.49 6.52 26.19
CA GLY A 234 -11.68 6.54 27.04
C GLY A 234 -12.97 6.95 26.33
N LYS A 235 -14.11 6.57 26.92
CA LYS A 235 -15.51 6.87 26.54
C LYS A 235 -15.70 8.32 26.03
N GLY A 236 -16.40 8.51 24.90
CA GLY A 236 -16.69 9.85 24.35
C GLY A 236 -16.15 10.18 22.94
N VAL A 237 -15.68 9.20 22.16
CA VAL A 237 -15.31 9.43 20.74
C VAL A 237 -16.56 9.47 19.85
N THR A 238 -16.52 10.30 18.79
CA THR A 238 -17.60 10.52 17.80
C THR A 238 -18.08 9.25 17.09
N GLU A 239 -17.36 8.15 17.20
CA GLU A 239 -17.76 6.81 16.72
C GLU A 239 -18.96 6.23 17.49
N GLU A 240 -19.30 6.76 18.68
CA GLU A 240 -20.47 6.29 19.45
C GLU A 240 -21.82 6.48 18.74
N GLN A 241 -21.87 7.29 17.67
CA GLN A 241 -23.08 7.47 16.86
C GLN A 241 -23.35 6.30 15.90
N PHE A 242 -22.36 5.45 15.64
CA PHE A 242 -22.47 4.27 14.76
C PHE A 242 -22.61 2.99 15.58
N LYS A 243 -23.63 2.93 16.45
CA LYS A 243 -23.96 1.71 17.21
C LYS A 243 -24.87 0.80 16.38
N GLU A 244 -24.28 -0.06 15.56
CA GLU A 244 -24.94 -1.29 15.09
C GLU A 244 -24.33 -2.52 15.79
N THR A 245 -25.19 -3.37 16.34
CA THR A 245 -24.82 -4.59 17.06
C THR A 245 -24.36 -5.65 16.08
N TRP A 246 -23.05 -5.73 15.85
CA TRP A 246 -22.45 -6.78 15.03
C TRP A 246 -22.45 -8.11 15.80
N THR A 247 -23.56 -8.85 15.71
CA THR A 247 -23.58 -10.27 16.10
C THR A 247 -23.73 -11.11 14.84
N ARG A 248 -22.60 -11.51 14.25
CA ARG A 248 -22.60 -12.62 13.27
C ARG A 248 -22.62 -13.94 14.05
N PRO A 249 -23.56 -14.86 13.79
CA PRO A 249 -23.49 -16.22 14.33
C PRO A 249 -22.32 -16.95 13.68
N GLY A 250 -21.24 -17.21 14.44
CA GLY A 250 -20.10 -17.99 13.96
C GLY A 250 -18.74 -17.69 14.60
N ALA A 251 -18.62 -16.66 15.43
CA ALA A 251 -17.34 -16.25 16.04
C ALA A 251 -17.31 -16.43 17.58
N ALA A 252 -17.90 -17.49 18.12
CA ALA A 252 -17.78 -17.84 19.54
C ALA A 252 -16.88 -19.06 19.69
N GLY A 253 -15.64 -18.84 20.13
CA GLY A 253 -14.68 -19.93 20.34
C GLY A 253 -13.26 -19.50 20.65
N MET A 254 -13.06 -18.48 21.50
CA MET A 254 -11.79 -18.32 22.22
C MET A 254 -12.12 -17.95 23.66
N GLY A 255 -12.09 -18.95 24.52
CA GLY A 255 -12.37 -18.83 25.95
C GLY A 255 -11.30 -18.02 26.68
N GLU A 256 -11.75 -17.38 27.75
CA GLU A 256 -10.96 -16.74 28.78
C GLU A 256 -9.96 -17.74 29.37
N GLY A 257 -8.67 -17.50 29.13
CA GLY A 257 -7.60 -18.34 29.64
C GLY A 257 -6.25 -17.71 29.36
N THR A 258 -5.66 -17.11 30.39
CA THR A 258 -4.29 -16.60 30.48
C THR A 258 -3.29 -17.22 29.49
N SER A 259 -2.88 -16.46 28.47
CA SER A 259 -1.67 -16.75 27.69
C SER A 259 -0.73 -15.55 27.75
N LEU A 260 0.11 -15.53 28.78
CA LEU A 260 1.29 -14.66 28.84
C LEU A 260 2.29 -15.20 27.80
N VAL A 261 2.38 -14.58 26.62
CA VAL A 261 3.40 -14.94 25.64
C VAL A 261 4.72 -14.29 26.06
N VAL A 262 5.57 -15.07 26.71
CA VAL A 262 6.97 -14.73 26.95
C VAL A 262 7.74 -15.01 25.66
N ALA A 263 8.10 -13.96 24.92
CA ALA A 263 9.07 -14.08 23.84
C ALA A 263 10.47 -14.32 24.46
N LYS A 264 10.94 -15.57 24.45
CA LYS A 264 12.36 -15.88 24.67
C LYS A 264 13.07 -15.78 23.32
N SER A 265 14.01 -14.84 23.21
CA SER A 265 14.98 -14.85 22.12
C SER A 265 15.88 -16.08 22.26
N ARG A 266 16.10 -16.78 21.15
CA ARG A 266 17.22 -17.71 21.01
C ARG A 266 17.91 -17.38 19.70
N MET A 267 19.15 -16.89 19.87
CA MET A 267 20.26 -16.69 18.92
C MET A 267 19.95 -16.08 17.56
#